data_AF-A0A7S4SD73-F1
#
_entry.id   AF-A0A7S4SD73-F1
#
_cell.length_a   1.000
_cell.length_b   1.000
_cell.length_c   1.000
_cell.angle_alpha   90.00
_cell.angle_beta   90.00
_cell.angle_gamma   90.00
#
_symmetry.space_group_name_H-M   'P 1'
#
loop_
_entity.id
_entity.type
_entity.pdbx_description
1 polymer ?
#
loop_
_entity_poly.entity_id
_entity_poly.type
_entity_poly.pdbx_seq_one_letter_code
_entity_poly.pdbx_strand_id
1 'polypeptide(L)'
;MVRFLKLVRAVRGFDALFIMTASLKGSISALGWACGLLVACQMFLALFLFQALHEFYFLNDSFPLEDRREIYVYFGTFTRSLFTMFELTFANYPTVSRALSEKVSEWFMLLTVIHKLTMGFAVVGVLNGVFMQETFKA
;
A
#
# COMPACT_ATOMS: atom_id res chain seq x y z
N MET A 1 -20.54 31.85 37.24
CA MET A 1 -20.81 31.79 35.79
C MET A 1 -19.66 31.14 34.99
N VAL A 2 -18.39 31.51 35.21
CA VAL A 2 -17.22 30.98 34.44
C VAL A 2 -16.98 29.46 34.57
N ARG A 3 -17.38 28.83 35.69
CA ARG A 3 -17.28 27.37 35.90
C ARG A 3 -18.17 26.55 34.96
N PHE A 4 -19.36 27.04 34.60
CA PHE A 4 -20.28 26.35 33.69
C PHE A 4 -19.81 26.41 32.23
N LEU A 5 -19.19 27.52 31.80
CA LEU A 5 -18.61 27.66 30.46
C LEU A 5 -17.48 26.66 30.20
N LYS A 6 -16.68 26.30 31.21
CA LYS A 6 -15.64 25.26 31.10
C LYS A 6 -16.24 23.87 30.94
N LEU A 7 -17.34 23.58 31.64
CA LEU A 7 -18.05 22.30 31.55
C LEU A 7 -18.70 22.13 30.17
N VAL A 8 -19.34 23.19 29.63
CA VAL A 8 -19.88 23.19 28.27
C VAL A 8 -18.79 23.00 27.21
N ARG A 9 -17.58 23.54 27.42
CA ARG A 9 -16.42 23.32 26.53
C ARG A 9 -15.90 21.88 26.59
N ALA A 10 -15.88 21.27 27.78
CA ALA A 10 -15.50 19.86 27.95
C ALA A 10 -16.53 18.91 27.32
N VAL A 11 -17.83 19.21 27.48
CA VAL A 11 -18.93 18.45 26.84
C VAL A 11 -18.89 18.59 25.32
N ARG A 12 -18.61 19.79 24.77
CA ARG A 12 -18.43 19.98 23.32
C ARG A 12 -17.26 19.19 22.73
N GLY A 13 -16.16 19.04 23.48
CA GLY A 13 -15.03 18.21 23.05
C GLY A 13 -15.39 16.73 23.01
N PHE A 14 -16.20 16.25 23.97
CA PHE A 14 -16.74 14.90 23.98
C PHE A 14 -17.76 14.65 22.87
N ASP A 15 -18.62 15.63 22.56
CA ASP A 15 -19.54 15.54 21.41
C ASP A 15 -18.78 15.46 20.09
N ALA A 16 -17.77 16.30 19.90
CA ALA A 16 -16.93 16.24 18.70
C ALA A 16 -16.20 14.90 18.57
N LEU A 17 -15.62 14.39 19.67
CA LEU A 17 -15.01 13.06 19.68
C LEU A 17 -16.04 11.95 19.40
N PHE A 18 -17.23 12.04 20.01
CA PHE A 18 -18.29 11.05 19.85
C PHE A 18 -18.76 11.00 18.39
N ILE A 19 -19.03 12.15 17.78
CA ILE A 19 -19.40 12.27 16.36
C ILE A 19 -18.28 11.69 15.49
N MET A 20 -17.01 12.06 15.71
CA MET A 20 -15.88 11.50 14.96
C MET A 20 -15.79 9.97 15.09
N THR A 21 -15.95 9.41 16.29
CA THR A 21 -15.92 7.94 16.47
C THR A 21 -17.14 7.23 15.87
N ALA A 22 -18.30 7.87 15.81
CA ALA A 22 -19.50 7.36 15.16
C ALA A 22 -19.33 7.35 13.62
N SER A 23 -18.85 8.45 13.04
CA SER A 23 -18.56 8.55 11.60
C SER A 23 -17.43 7.58 11.19
N LEU A 24 -16.43 7.37 12.06
CA LEU A 24 -15.39 6.36 11.86
C LEU A 24 -15.99 4.95 11.81
N LYS A 25 -16.86 4.59 12.76
CA LYS A 25 -17.54 3.28 12.78
C LYS A 25 -18.39 3.04 11.53
N GLY A 26 -19.10 4.07 11.06
CA GLY A 26 -19.87 4.02 9.81
C GLY A 26 -18.98 3.77 8.59
N SER A 27 -17.77 4.35 8.58
CA SER A 27 -16.83 4.27 7.44
C SER A 27 -16.01 2.98 7.38
N ILE A 28 -15.97 2.16 8.46
CA ILE A 28 -15.18 0.91 8.51
C ILE A 28 -15.59 -0.08 7.41
N SER A 29 -16.89 -0.20 7.10
CA SER A 29 -17.37 -1.15 6.09
C SER A 29 -16.83 -0.78 4.69
N ALA A 30 -17.00 0.49 4.29
CA ALA A 30 -16.51 0.98 3.01
C ALA A 30 -14.98 0.90 2.91
N LEU A 31 -14.27 1.27 3.99
CA LEU A 31 -12.81 1.17 4.04
C LEU A 31 -12.35 -0.30 3.96
N GLY A 32 -13.06 -1.23 4.58
CA GLY A 32 -12.80 -2.66 4.51
C GLY A 32 -12.87 -3.18 3.07
N TRP A 33 -13.92 -2.83 2.32
CA TRP A 33 -14.04 -3.20 0.90
C TRP A 33 -12.91 -2.60 0.05
N ALA A 34 -12.57 -1.35 0.29
CA ALA A 34 -11.57 -0.64 -0.48
C ALA A 34 -10.14 -1.16 -0.20
N CYS A 35 -9.83 -1.47 1.06
CA CYS A 35 -8.60 -2.18 1.44
C CYS A 35 -8.57 -3.60 0.86
N GLY A 36 -9.69 -4.32 0.88
CA GLY A 36 -9.80 -5.66 0.29
C GLY A 36 -9.52 -5.65 -1.22
N LEU A 37 -10.07 -4.68 -1.95
CA LEU A 37 -9.80 -4.48 -3.37
C LEU A 37 -8.32 -4.14 -3.62
N LEU A 38 -7.73 -3.27 -2.79
CA LEU A 38 -6.30 -2.95 -2.89
C LEU A 38 -5.45 -4.21 -2.70
N VAL A 39 -5.72 -5.02 -1.68
CA VAL A 39 -4.98 -6.26 -1.44
C VAL A 39 -5.16 -7.23 -2.61
N ALA A 40 -6.36 -7.34 -3.18
CA ALA A 40 -6.61 -8.16 -4.37
C ALA A 40 -5.77 -7.71 -5.58
N CYS A 41 -5.71 -6.40 -5.85
CA CYS A 41 -4.86 -5.86 -6.91
C CYS A 41 -3.36 -6.12 -6.64
N GLN A 42 -2.91 -5.96 -5.39
CA GLN A 42 -1.52 -6.24 -5.01
C GLN A 42 -1.18 -7.73 -5.17
N MET A 43 -2.10 -8.65 -4.84
CA MET A 43 -1.92 -10.09 -5.05
C MET A 43 -1.75 -10.43 -6.53
N PHE A 44 -2.56 -9.85 -7.42
CA PHE A 44 -2.43 -10.07 -8.86
C PHE A 44 -1.07 -9.61 -9.38
N LEU A 45 -0.63 -8.40 -9.01
CA LEU A 45 0.67 -7.86 -9.41
C LEU A 45 1.84 -8.65 -8.81
N ALA A 46 1.71 -9.10 -7.57
CA ALA A 46 2.71 -9.94 -6.90
C ALA A 46 2.87 -11.29 -7.60
N LEU A 47 1.77 -11.95 -7.99
CA LEU A 47 1.82 -13.19 -8.77
C LEU A 47 2.48 -12.97 -10.13
N PHE A 48 2.09 -11.90 -10.83
CA PHE A 48 2.65 -11.58 -12.13
C PHE A 48 4.17 -11.36 -12.06
N LEU A 49 4.64 -10.52 -11.14
CA LEU A 49 6.07 -10.25 -10.97
C LEU A 49 6.84 -11.48 -10.47
N PHE A 50 6.26 -12.25 -9.55
CA PHE A 50 6.85 -13.50 -9.08
C PHE A 50 7.10 -14.46 -10.24
N GLN A 51 6.08 -14.71 -11.08
CA GLN A 51 6.19 -15.61 -12.22
C GLN A 51 7.20 -15.10 -13.24
N ALA A 52 7.14 -13.80 -13.58
CA ALA A 52 8.07 -13.20 -14.53
C ALA A 52 9.53 -13.30 -14.03
N LEU A 53 9.81 -12.94 -12.77
CA LEU A 53 11.17 -13.04 -12.22
C LEU A 53 11.64 -14.50 -12.12
N HIS A 54 10.73 -15.43 -11.82
CA HIS A 54 11.06 -16.86 -11.80
C HIS A 54 11.56 -17.36 -13.14
N GLU A 55 10.82 -17.08 -14.22
CA GLU A 55 11.16 -17.53 -15.56
C GLU A 55 12.37 -16.80 -16.16
N PHE A 56 12.45 -15.47 -16.02
CA PHE A 56 13.48 -14.67 -16.68
C PHE A 56 14.80 -14.58 -15.91
N TYR A 57 14.76 -14.59 -14.57
CA TYR A 57 15.93 -14.25 -13.74
C TYR A 57 16.40 -15.40 -12.87
N PHE A 58 15.50 -16.08 -12.13
CA PHE A 58 15.91 -17.12 -11.20
C PHE A 58 16.37 -18.42 -11.87
N LEU A 59 15.73 -18.82 -12.98
CA LEU A 59 16.12 -20.02 -13.76
C LEU A 59 17.34 -19.80 -14.66
N ASN A 60 17.78 -18.55 -14.83
CA ASN A 60 18.91 -18.22 -15.70
C ASN A 60 20.22 -18.15 -14.91
N ASP A 61 21.09 -19.15 -15.13
CA ASP A 61 22.39 -19.22 -14.45
C ASP A 61 23.45 -18.22 -14.95
N SER A 62 23.11 -17.42 -15.96
CA SER A 62 23.98 -16.34 -16.46
C SER A 62 24.10 -15.17 -15.47
N PHE A 63 23.16 -15.04 -14.52
CA PHE A 63 23.19 -13.97 -13.51
C PHE A 63 23.99 -14.37 -12.26
N PRO A 64 24.75 -13.43 -11.67
CA PRO A 64 25.52 -13.65 -10.45
C PRO A 64 24.64 -14.22 -9.32
N LEU A 65 25.18 -15.20 -8.58
CA LEU A 65 24.44 -15.84 -7.48
C LEU A 65 24.14 -14.85 -6.35
N GLU A 66 25.03 -13.88 -6.11
CA GLU A 66 24.85 -12.87 -5.06
C GLU A 66 23.65 -11.97 -5.34
N ASP A 67 23.53 -11.45 -6.57
CA ASP A 67 22.39 -10.65 -6.99
C ASP A 67 21.08 -11.46 -6.99
N ARG A 68 21.14 -12.74 -7.39
CA ARG A 68 19.98 -13.65 -7.29
C ARG A 68 19.52 -13.84 -5.86
N ARG A 69 20.44 -14.02 -4.90
CA ARG A 69 20.09 -14.17 -3.48
C ARG A 69 19.42 -12.93 -2.92
N GLU A 70 19.87 -11.73 -3.30
CA GLU A 70 19.27 -10.50 -2.82
C GLU A 70 17.86 -10.29 -3.37
N ILE A 71 17.66 -10.49 -4.67
CA ILE A 71 16.33 -10.42 -5.28
C ILE A 71 15.40 -11.52 -4.73
N TYR A 72 15.94 -12.68 -4.34
CA TYR A 72 15.18 -13.74 -3.70
C TYR A 72 14.61 -13.35 -2.32
N VAL A 73 15.27 -12.44 -1.59
CA VAL A 73 14.72 -11.93 -0.32
C VAL A 73 13.38 -11.23 -0.54
N TYR A 74 13.26 -10.50 -1.65
CA TYR A 74 12.08 -9.74 -2.03
C TYR A 74 11.04 -10.58 -2.82
N PHE A 75 11.48 -11.33 -3.83
CA PHE A 75 10.60 -12.00 -4.79
C PHE A 75 10.77 -13.52 -4.84
N GLY A 76 11.45 -14.14 -3.88
CA GLY A 76 11.76 -15.58 -3.92
C GLY A 76 10.57 -16.50 -3.71
N THR A 77 9.50 -16.00 -3.07
CA THR A 77 8.23 -16.72 -2.92
C THR A 77 7.06 -15.77 -3.17
N PHE A 78 5.87 -16.32 -3.41
CA PHE A 78 4.66 -15.51 -3.58
C PHE A 78 4.41 -14.59 -2.37
N THR A 79 4.50 -15.11 -1.14
CA THR A 79 4.26 -14.30 0.07
C THR A 79 5.27 -13.17 0.22
N ARG A 80 6.54 -13.42 -0.10
CA ARG A 80 7.59 -12.37 -0.11
C ARG A 80 7.27 -11.32 -1.18
N SER A 81 6.90 -11.76 -2.38
CA SER A 81 6.52 -10.86 -3.48
C SER A 81 5.31 -10.00 -3.09
N LEU A 82 4.29 -10.58 -2.45
CA LEU A 82 3.12 -9.85 -1.95
C LEU A 82 3.51 -8.79 -0.92
N PHE A 83 4.39 -9.15 0.02
CA PHE A 83 4.90 -8.20 1.01
C PHE A 83 5.72 -7.09 0.36
N THR A 84 6.59 -7.41 -0.60
CA THR A 84 7.37 -6.42 -1.36
C THR A 84 6.49 -5.50 -2.20
N MET A 85 5.40 -5.99 -2.78
CA MET A 85 4.42 -5.15 -3.48
C MET A 85 3.71 -4.18 -2.53
N PHE A 86 3.43 -4.63 -1.31
CA PHE A 86 2.94 -3.76 -0.23
C PHE A 86 3.99 -2.69 0.16
N GLU A 87 5.27 -3.07 0.31
CA GLU A 87 6.37 -2.14 0.59
C GLU A 87 6.55 -1.09 -0.52
N LEU A 88 6.49 -1.50 -1.78
CA LEU A 88 6.54 -0.60 -2.95
C LEU A 88 5.42 0.44 -2.92
N THR A 89 4.24 0.05 -2.41
CA THR A 89 3.06 0.90 -2.38
C THR A 89 3.10 1.90 -1.23
N PHE A 90 3.38 1.43 -0.01
CA PHE A 90 3.22 2.21 1.23
C PHE A 90 4.51 2.61 1.93
N ALA A 91 5.59 1.83 1.82
CA ALA A 91 6.79 1.99 2.65
C ALA A 91 7.97 2.54 1.84
N ASN A 92 8.87 1.67 1.41
CA ASN A 92 10.15 2.06 0.82
C ASN A 92 10.24 1.66 -0.66
N TYR A 93 9.74 2.54 -1.53
CA TYR A 93 9.78 2.37 -2.97
C TYR A 93 11.20 2.34 -3.56
N PRO A 94 12.11 3.29 -3.23
CA PRO A 94 13.42 3.38 -3.88
C PRO A 94 14.28 2.13 -3.73
N THR A 95 14.30 1.50 -2.55
CA THR A 95 15.16 0.32 -2.31
C THR A 95 14.78 -0.85 -3.22
N VAL A 96 13.49 -1.17 -3.32
CA VAL A 96 13.02 -2.28 -4.16
C VAL A 96 13.14 -1.93 -5.65
N SER A 97 12.80 -0.68 -6.02
CA SER A 97 12.89 -0.22 -7.42
C SER A 97 14.32 -0.27 -7.93
N ARG A 98 15.29 0.21 -7.12
CA ARG A 98 16.72 0.18 -7.44
C ARG A 98 17.26 -1.24 -7.52
N ALA A 99 16.90 -2.10 -6.58
CA ALA A 99 17.30 -3.50 -6.60
C ALA A 99 16.84 -4.18 -7.91
N LEU A 100 15.59 -3.98 -8.33
CA LEU A 100 15.08 -4.52 -9.59
C LEU A 100 15.76 -3.92 -10.83
N SER A 101 15.93 -2.59 -10.86
CA SER A 101 16.48 -1.92 -12.05
C SER A 101 17.97 -2.21 -12.26
N GLU A 102 18.74 -2.26 -11.17
CA GLU A 102 20.20 -2.39 -11.23
C GLU A 102 20.65 -3.85 -11.32
N LYS A 103 19.88 -4.80 -10.78
CA LYS A 103 20.26 -6.23 -10.72
C LYS A 103 19.56 -7.12 -11.72
N VAL A 104 18.34 -6.75 -12.16
CA VAL A 104 17.56 -7.58 -13.09
C VAL A 104 17.55 -6.97 -14.48
N SER A 105 16.95 -5.78 -14.62
CA SER A 105 16.92 -5.05 -15.89
C SER A 105 16.38 -3.64 -15.68
N GLU A 106 16.90 -2.67 -16.43
CA GLU A 106 16.41 -1.29 -16.44
C GLU A 106 14.93 -1.17 -16.79
N TRP A 107 14.35 -2.13 -17.52
CA TRP A 107 12.90 -2.16 -17.82
C TRP A 107 12.04 -2.24 -16.55
N PHE A 108 12.54 -2.85 -15.48
CA PHE A 108 11.84 -2.87 -14.20
C PHE A 108 11.78 -1.49 -13.53
N MET A 109 12.65 -0.55 -13.91
CA MET A 109 12.53 0.85 -13.48
C MET A 109 11.21 1.44 -13.99
N LEU A 110 10.91 1.27 -15.27
CA LEU A 110 9.66 1.78 -15.86
C LEU A 110 8.44 1.12 -15.21
N LEU A 111 8.48 -0.21 -15.03
CA LEU A 111 7.41 -0.96 -14.39
C LEU A 111 7.14 -0.47 -12.96
N THR A 112 8.19 -0.28 -12.15
CA THR A 112 8.05 0.16 -10.77
C THR A 112 7.57 1.61 -10.67
N VAL A 113 8.00 2.50 -11.58
CA VAL A 113 7.47 3.87 -11.68
C VAL A 113 5.98 3.87 -12.02
N ILE A 114 5.56 3.09 -13.02
CA ILE A 114 4.15 2.98 -13.40
C ILE A 114 3.33 2.47 -12.22
N HIS A 115 3.79 1.42 -11.53
CA HIS A 115 3.15 0.93 -10.30
C HIS A 115 3.01 2.02 -9.24
N LYS A 116 4.06 2.84 -9.04
CA LYS A 116 4.01 3.93 -8.06
C LYS A 116 2.99 5.00 -8.41
N LEU A 117 2.88 5.36 -9.69
CA LEU A 117 1.90 6.34 -10.17
C LEU A 117 0.46 5.82 -10.07
N THR A 118 0.23 4.56 -10.43
CA THR A 118 -1.11 3.97 -10.41
C THR A 118 -1.54 3.59 -8.99
N MET A 119 -0.81 2.69 -8.33
CA MET A 119 -1.19 2.19 -7.01
C MET A 119 -0.89 3.21 -5.91
N GLY A 120 0.28 3.84 -5.95
CA GLY A 120 0.71 4.76 -4.89
C GLY A 120 0.04 6.14 -4.95
N PHE A 121 -0.22 6.67 -6.14
CA PHE A 121 -0.85 7.98 -6.32
C PHE A 121 -2.36 7.87 -6.58
N ALA A 122 -2.78 7.17 -7.63
CA ALA A 122 -4.18 7.14 -8.02
C ALA A 122 -5.05 6.32 -7.05
N VAL A 123 -4.70 5.07 -6.77
CA VAL A 123 -5.52 4.18 -5.93
C VAL A 123 -5.57 4.68 -4.48
N VAL A 124 -4.43 4.98 -3.87
CA VAL A 124 -4.39 5.55 -2.51
C VAL A 124 -5.12 6.91 -2.45
N GLY A 125 -5.02 7.73 -3.50
CA GLY A 125 -5.79 8.97 -3.62
C GLY A 125 -7.31 8.74 -3.60
N VAL A 126 -7.79 7.75 -4.36
CA VAL A 126 -9.20 7.33 -4.36
C VAL A 126 -9.63 6.80 -3.00
N LEU A 127 -8.79 5.99 -2.34
CA LEU A 127 -9.08 5.48 -0.99
C LEU A 127 -9.28 6.61 0.02
N ASN A 128 -8.38 7.59 0.02
CA ASN A 128 -8.50 8.76 0.87
C ASN A 128 -9.74 9.60 0.54
N GLY A 129 -10.08 9.73 -0.75
CA GLY A 129 -11.27 10.44 -1.22
C GLY A 129 -12.57 9.76 -0.77
N VAL A 130 -12.67 8.43 -0.92
CA VAL A 130 -13.84 7.65 -0.47
C VAL A 130 -13.98 7.72 1.05
N PHE A 131 -12.88 7.57 1.79
CA PHE A 131 -12.90 7.67 3.25
C PHE A 131 -13.39 9.04 3.72
N MET A 132 -12.92 10.12 3.08
CA MET A 132 -13.37 11.47 3.37
C MET A 132 -14.85 11.66 3.03
N GLN A 133 -15.31 11.14 1.88
CA GLN A 133 -16.71 11.21 1.48
C GLN A 133 -17.65 10.47 2.44
N GLU A 134 -17.28 9.27 2.90
CA GLU A 134 -18.07 8.51 3.87
C GLU A 134 -18.07 9.16 5.25
N THR A 135 -16.96 9.79 5.65
CA THR A 135 -16.88 10.55 6.90
C THR A 135 -17.81 11.77 6.90
N PHE A 136 -17.98 12.46 5.75
CA PHE A 136 -18.88 13.62 5.65
C PHE A 136 -20.37 13.25 5.54
N LYS A 137 -20.70 12.01 5.15
CA LYS A 137 -22.10 11.54 5.03
C LYS A 137 -22.69 11.08 6.37
N ALA A 138 -21.86 10.76 7.36
CA ALA A 138 -22.24 10.22 8.67
C ALA A 138 -22.27 11.30 9.75
#